data_AF-A0A7C6ER81-F1
#
_entry.id   AF-A0A7C6ER81-F1
#
_cell.length_a   1.000
_cell.length_b   1.000
_cell.length_c   1.000
_cell.angle_alpha   90.00
_cell.angle_beta   90.00
_cell.angle_gamma   90.00
#
_symmetry.space_group_name_H-M   'P 1'
#
loop_
_entity.id
_entity.type
_entity.pdbx_description
1 polymer ?
#
loop_
_entity_poly.entity_id
_entity_poly.type
_entity_poly.pdbx_seq_one_letter_code
_entity_poly.pdbx_strand_id
1 'polypeptide(L)'
;MKKITIDHLARVEGNGSLTATIDGRVVREVKFLINEGPRLIERLAVGKTPEEDVSVAPRICAICTLSHKNAVIRAMENALGVKVPPKITLLRELMHLGEFIESHSLHLYYLALPDFVGFPNAIAMASRFPFEVKIALEMKQFGNHVMKVLSGRFIHGENPVIGGFGRYPTREELLFIKARAIQFMPFVHKTTELFCSLPYPDIPEEETIFACCEPGDGQYGLWGDEIVVSNGKKIYRDDYPRLTNEFLVPHSTAKRSRYQGKTYTVGAQARVNLLGERLRGEAGRMFTRFYNDRYRRNPLFQNAAQALEIMYCFEKIPEVVDAILSFPEDPGIIPYSAREGVGTGLVEAPRGLLIHHYEIKDGRITFADIITPTAQNAEEIERYCLIAAQKLLDEGKEELIRDRLEMVVRAFDPCISCSAHLVEVRQAEVTEWEKRLEQLKETKPIIIGLGTKNYGDDRAGLTLAERLKAAGHADAYLEEEVINDEAFWSTVEGRPLLLIDALNFGGASGQITLMPLVQVLWNSSLTHRLLTPLLDSLSLAHLKKAYFLGIQPQTLREGELSKPVTESIEKIVEILKK
;
A
#
# COMPACT_ATOMS: atom_id res chain seq x y z
N MET A 1 -27.37 -0.95 12.61
CA MET A 1 -25.96 -1.15 12.22
C MET A 1 -25.22 -1.85 13.35
N LYS A 2 -24.59 -2.98 13.05
CA LYS A 2 -23.71 -3.74 13.94
C LYS A 2 -22.27 -3.40 13.60
N LYS A 3 -21.39 -3.31 14.60
CA LYS A 3 -19.97 -3.07 14.40
C LYS A 3 -19.17 -4.22 15.00
N ILE A 4 -18.29 -4.82 14.21
CA ILE A 4 -17.28 -5.77 14.68
C ILE A 4 -15.98 -4.97 14.80
N THR A 5 -15.41 -4.95 16.00
CA THR A 5 -14.16 -4.23 16.28
C THR A 5 -13.13 -5.20 16.81
N ILE A 6 -11.92 -5.12 16.26
CA ILE A 6 -10.70 -5.73 16.79
C ILE A 6 -9.82 -4.58 17.26
N ASP A 7 -9.94 -4.21 18.54
CA ASP A 7 -9.26 -3.03 19.10
C ASP A 7 -7.73 -3.16 19.09
N HIS A 8 -7.24 -4.39 19.23
CA HIS A 8 -5.83 -4.70 19.16
C HIS A 8 -5.62 -5.97 18.34
N LEU A 9 -4.96 -5.81 17.19
CA LEU A 9 -4.48 -6.94 16.41
C LEU A 9 -3.30 -7.57 17.15
N ALA A 10 -3.53 -8.74 17.74
CA ALA A 10 -2.47 -9.54 18.33
C ALA A 10 -1.72 -10.32 17.23
N ARG A 11 -0.46 -10.67 17.52
CA ARG A 11 0.43 -11.43 16.62
C ARG A 11 0.70 -10.72 15.28
N VAL A 12 0.82 -9.41 15.32
CA VAL A 12 1.39 -8.58 14.26
C VAL A 12 2.45 -7.67 14.87
N GLU A 13 3.32 -7.10 14.06
CA GLU A 13 4.28 -6.12 14.53
C GLU A 13 3.61 -4.74 14.57
N GLY A 14 3.76 -4.02 15.69
CA GLY A 14 3.23 -2.68 15.91
C GLY A 14 1.75 -2.63 16.37
N ASN A 15 1.17 -1.43 16.41
CA ASN A 15 -0.16 -1.18 17.01
C ASN A 15 -1.23 -0.89 15.96
N GLY A 16 -2.08 -1.88 15.67
CA GLY A 16 -3.14 -1.76 14.68
C GLY A 16 -4.48 -2.27 15.20
N SER A 17 -5.55 -1.77 14.61
CA SER A 17 -6.92 -2.21 14.85
C SER A 17 -7.68 -2.38 13.55
N LEU A 18 -8.80 -3.10 13.61
CA LEU A 18 -9.67 -3.31 12.46
C LEU A 18 -11.12 -3.10 12.88
N THR A 19 -11.89 -2.41 12.04
CA THR A 19 -13.34 -2.26 12.25
C THR A 19 -14.10 -2.66 11.01
N ALA A 20 -15.17 -3.43 11.17
CA ALA A 20 -16.12 -3.78 10.12
C ALA A 20 -17.53 -3.32 10.53
N THR A 21 -18.18 -2.51 9.70
CA THR A 21 -19.55 -2.03 9.94
C THR A 21 -20.53 -2.80 9.06
N ILE A 22 -21.52 -3.45 9.69
CA ILE A 22 -22.53 -4.30 9.05
C ILE A 22 -23.91 -3.65 9.18
N ASP A 23 -24.64 -3.57 8.08
CA ASP A 23 -25.98 -3.02 8.00
C ASP A 23 -26.94 -4.06 7.40
N GLY A 24 -27.66 -4.78 8.26
CA GLY A 24 -28.47 -5.92 7.85
C GLY A 24 -27.60 -7.06 7.31
N ARG A 25 -27.72 -7.37 6.02
CA ARG A 25 -26.92 -8.40 5.31
C ARG A 25 -25.77 -7.82 4.47
N VAL A 26 -25.47 -6.54 4.62
CA VAL A 26 -24.43 -5.87 3.82
C VAL A 26 -23.33 -5.36 4.73
N VAL A 27 -22.09 -5.72 4.43
CA VAL A 27 -20.89 -5.12 5.01
C VAL A 27 -20.63 -3.79 4.31
N ARG A 28 -20.78 -2.68 5.03
CA ARG A 28 -20.68 -1.32 4.47
C ARG A 28 -19.25 -0.88 4.25
N GLU A 29 -18.40 -1.15 5.23
CA GLU A 29 -17.00 -0.76 5.21
C GLU A 29 -16.18 -1.65 6.13
N VAL A 30 -14.92 -1.82 5.77
CA VAL A 30 -13.87 -2.31 6.66
C VAL A 30 -12.73 -1.30 6.67
N LYS A 31 -12.26 -0.94 7.86
CA LYS A 31 -11.16 0.01 8.06
C LYS A 31 -10.05 -0.68 8.82
N PHE A 32 -8.84 -0.61 8.28
CA PHE A 32 -7.61 -1.05 8.92
C PHE A 32 -6.90 0.19 9.46
N LEU A 33 -6.89 0.32 10.78
CA LEU A 33 -6.36 1.49 11.46
C LEU A 33 -4.96 1.16 11.95
N ILE A 34 -4.02 1.95 11.49
CA ILE A 34 -2.66 2.01 12.06
C ILE A 34 -2.67 3.14 13.08
N ASN A 35 -2.54 2.77 14.35
CA ASN A 35 -2.69 3.67 15.50
C ASN A 35 -1.32 4.12 16.05
N GLU A 36 -0.26 3.91 15.29
CA GLU A 36 1.09 4.26 15.70
C GLU A 36 1.45 5.69 15.27
N GLY A 37 2.19 6.37 16.14
CA GLY A 37 2.69 7.71 15.87
C GLY A 37 3.69 7.69 14.72
N PRO A 38 3.69 8.73 13.85
CA PRO A 38 4.63 8.79 12.75
C PRO A 38 6.06 8.94 13.26
N ARG A 39 6.99 8.12 12.75
CA ARG A 39 8.40 8.14 13.19
C ARG A 39 9.22 9.30 12.59
N LEU A 40 8.64 10.00 11.62
CA LEU A 40 9.21 11.19 10.97
C LEU A 40 10.55 10.95 10.26
N ILE A 41 10.86 9.72 9.86
CA ILE A 41 12.18 9.38 9.31
C ILE A 41 12.48 10.20 8.04
N GLU A 42 11.51 10.35 7.14
CA GLU A 42 11.63 11.19 5.94
C GLU A 42 11.99 12.64 6.29
N ARG A 43 11.39 13.21 7.35
CA ARG A 43 11.74 14.56 7.80
C ARG A 43 13.03 14.65 8.60
N LEU A 44 13.38 13.61 9.35
CA LEU A 44 14.65 13.53 10.06
C LEU A 44 15.84 13.41 9.11
N ALA A 45 15.64 12.82 7.93
CA ALA A 45 16.65 12.72 6.88
C ALA A 45 17.00 14.10 6.28
N VAL A 46 16.02 15.00 6.14
CA VAL A 46 16.25 16.33 5.55
C VAL A 46 17.26 17.14 6.37
N GLY A 47 18.31 17.62 5.70
CA GLY A 47 19.44 18.36 6.30
C GLY A 47 20.61 17.46 6.72
N LYS A 48 20.44 16.14 6.78
CA LYS A 48 21.50 15.18 7.10
C LYS A 48 22.39 14.87 5.90
N THR A 49 23.59 14.34 6.17
CA THR A 49 24.42 13.76 5.11
C THR A 49 23.91 12.37 4.72
N PRO A 50 24.27 11.88 3.51
CA PRO A 50 23.95 10.52 3.08
C PRO A 50 24.39 9.43 4.08
N GLU A 51 25.57 9.58 4.71
CA GLU A 51 26.07 8.63 5.70
C GLU A 51 25.24 8.61 6.98
N GLU A 52 24.81 9.79 7.46
CA GLU A 52 23.96 9.87 8.63
C GLU A 52 22.63 9.16 8.38
N ASP A 53 22.04 9.32 7.19
CA ASP A 53 20.77 8.69 6.86
C ASP A 53 20.86 7.18 6.64
N VAL A 54 21.99 6.69 6.11
CA VAL A 54 22.30 5.24 6.10
C VAL A 54 22.28 4.64 7.51
N SER A 55 22.53 5.43 8.56
CA SER A 55 22.31 5.02 9.95
C SER A 55 20.89 5.32 10.45
N VAL A 56 20.22 6.39 10.02
CA VAL A 56 18.86 6.73 10.52
C VAL A 56 17.79 5.81 9.92
N ALA A 57 17.74 5.64 8.60
CA ALA A 57 16.67 4.92 7.91
C ALA A 57 16.40 3.49 8.43
N PRO A 58 17.41 2.67 8.79
CA PRO A 58 17.17 1.35 9.38
C PRO A 58 16.39 1.35 10.70
N ARG A 59 16.24 2.49 11.40
CA ARG A 59 15.45 2.61 12.64
C ARG A 59 13.94 2.66 12.36
N ILE A 60 13.53 2.67 11.10
CA ILE A 60 12.12 2.48 10.71
C ILE A 60 11.59 1.15 11.27
N CYS A 61 12.39 0.08 11.29
CA CYS A 61 11.96 -1.18 11.88
C CYS A 61 13.15 -2.07 12.28
N ALA A 62 13.00 -2.75 13.43
CA ALA A 62 14.00 -3.67 13.95
C ALA A 62 13.97 -5.06 13.26
N ILE A 63 12.88 -5.42 12.57
CA ILE A 63 12.74 -6.71 11.86
C ILE A 63 13.33 -6.59 10.45
N CYS A 64 12.81 -5.71 9.60
CA CYS A 64 13.31 -5.50 8.23
C CYS A 64 14.44 -4.46 8.14
N THR A 65 15.33 -4.45 9.13
CA THR A 65 16.36 -3.43 9.30
C THR A 65 17.39 -3.40 8.15
N LEU A 66 17.77 -4.55 7.62
CA LEU A 66 18.71 -4.68 6.50
C LEU A 66 18.04 -4.39 5.16
N SER A 67 16.75 -4.68 4.99
CA SER A 67 15.98 -4.18 3.85
C SER A 67 16.07 -2.66 3.79
N HIS A 68 15.78 -1.96 4.89
CA HIS A 68 15.90 -0.50 4.94
C HIS A 68 17.33 -0.03 4.72
N LYS A 69 18.33 -0.68 5.33
CA LYS A 69 19.77 -0.37 5.13
C LYS A 69 20.19 -0.51 3.68
N ASN A 70 19.76 -1.57 3.01
CA ASN A 70 20.11 -1.83 1.62
C ASN A 70 19.37 -0.87 0.67
N ALA A 71 18.10 -0.57 0.94
CA ALA A 71 17.32 0.41 0.17
C ALA A 71 17.95 1.80 0.20
N VAL A 72 18.27 2.32 1.40
CA VAL A 72 18.91 3.65 1.53
C VAL A 72 20.29 3.65 0.88
N ILE A 73 21.13 2.63 1.09
CA ILE A 73 22.45 2.56 0.44
C ILE A 73 22.32 2.56 -1.08
N ARG A 74 21.43 1.75 -1.65
CA ARG A 74 21.20 1.73 -3.12
C ARG A 74 20.73 3.09 -3.63
N ALA A 75 19.82 3.75 -2.91
CA ALA A 75 19.32 5.07 -3.28
C ALA A 75 20.44 6.11 -3.26
N MET A 76 21.27 6.14 -2.22
CA MET A 76 22.42 7.04 -2.12
C MET A 76 23.48 6.75 -3.19
N GLU A 77 23.78 5.48 -3.45
CA GLU A 77 24.74 5.10 -4.51
C GLU A 77 24.24 5.48 -5.90
N ASN A 78 22.95 5.33 -6.18
CA ASN A 78 22.32 5.79 -7.41
C ASN A 78 22.37 7.32 -7.53
N ALA A 79 22.08 8.05 -6.46
CA ALA A 79 22.14 9.51 -6.44
C ALA A 79 23.56 10.05 -6.65
N LEU A 80 24.56 9.42 -6.02
CA LEU A 80 25.95 9.88 -5.99
C LEU A 80 26.83 9.27 -7.09
N GLY A 81 26.25 8.44 -7.96
CA GLY A 81 26.96 7.79 -9.07
C GLY A 81 27.98 6.72 -8.64
N VAL A 82 27.78 6.10 -7.48
CA VAL A 82 28.68 5.10 -6.92
C VAL A 82 28.36 3.72 -7.50
N LYS A 83 29.37 3.06 -8.07
CA LYS A 83 29.25 1.69 -8.56
C LYS A 83 30.11 0.77 -7.72
N VAL A 84 29.49 -0.26 -7.15
CA VAL A 84 30.17 -1.23 -6.29
C VAL A 84 30.57 -2.50 -7.05
N PRO A 85 31.70 -3.14 -6.71
CA PRO A 85 32.08 -4.43 -7.27
C PRO A 85 31.09 -5.57 -6.96
N PRO A 86 31.02 -6.64 -7.79
CA PRO A 86 30.08 -7.74 -7.58
C PRO A 86 30.15 -8.42 -6.21
N LYS A 87 31.34 -8.53 -5.61
CA LYS A 87 31.51 -9.10 -4.26
C LYS A 87 30.69 -8.36 -3.20
N ILE A 88 30.57 -7.03 -3.32
CA ILE A 88 29.79 -6.19 -2.40
C ILE A 88 28.29 -6.48 -2.57
N THR A 89 27.83 -6.59 -3.82
CA THR A 89 26.45 -6.96 -4.13
C THR A 89 26.10 -8.34 -3.57
N LEU A 90 26.98 -9.33 -3.72
CA LEU A 90 26.78 -10.68 -3.17
C LEU A 90 26.72 -10.70 -1.63
N LEU A 91 27.55 -9.89 -0.96
CA LEU A 91 27.48 -9.74 0.50
C LEU A 91 26.15 -9.09 0.93
N ARG A 92 25.68 -8.09 0.19
CA ARG A 92 24.36 -7.48 0.42
C ARG A 92 23.21 -8.45 0.15
N GLU A 93 23.37 -9.35 -0.81
CA GLU A 93 22.41 -10.42 -1.04
C GLU A 93 22.41 -11.41 0.14
N LEU A 94 23.59 -11.88 0.58
CA LEU A 94 23.71 -12.81 1.70
C LEU A 94 23.10 -12.27 3.00
N MET A 95 23.29 -10.98 3.31
CA MET A 95 22.69 -10.38 4.50
C MET A 95 21.16 -10.30 4.39
N HIS A 96 20.65 -10.09 3.18
CA HIS A 96 19.23 -10.02 2.89
C HIS A 96 18.55 -11.41 2.99
N LEU A 97 19.23 -12.46 2.50
CA LEU A 97 18.78 -13.85 2.68
C LEU A 97 18.67 -14.22 4.17
N GLY A 98 19.61 -13.75 5.00
CA GLY A 98 19.54 -13.91 6.45
C GLY A 98 18.31 -13.25 7.09
N GLU A 99 17.98 -12.04 6.67
CA GLU A 99 16.78 -11.32 7.13
C GLU A 99 15.47 -11.99 6.68
N PHE A 100 15.41 -12.52 5.46
CA PHE A 100 14.25 -13.26 4.99
C PHE A 100 14.01 -14.53 5.81
N ILE A 101 15.06 -15.29 6.11
CA ILE A 101 14.96 -16.46 6.98
C ILE A 101 14.48 -16.06 8.37
N GLU A 102 15.06 -15.02 8.96
CA GLU A 102 14.70 -14.49 10.27
C GLU A 102 13.21 -14.09 10.34
N SER A 103 12.77 -13.26 9.39
CA SER A 103 11.43 -12.68 9.38
C SER A 103 10.37 -13.72 9.03
N HIS A 104 10.57 -14.52 7.97
CA HIS A 104 9.57 -15.50 7.54
C HIS A 104 9.42 -16.63 8.55
N SER A 105 10.52 -17.14 9.12
CA SER A 105 10.42 -18.20 10.14
C SER A 105 9.68 -17.73 11.40
N LEU A 106 9.90 -16.48 11.81
CA LEU A 106 9.16 -15.84 12.90
C LEU A 106 7.67 -15.73 12.54
N HIS A 107 7.35 -15.10 11.42
CA HIS A 107 5.98 -14.86 11.01
C HIS A 107 5.18 -16.17 10.90
N LEU A 108 5.70 -17.11 10.11
CA LEU A 108 4.99 -18.35 9.82
C LEU A 108 4.67 -19.17 11.06
N TYR A 109 5.65 -19.42 11.93
CA TYR A 109 5.43 -20.31 13.08
C TYR A 109 4.88 -19.60 14.30
N TYR A 110 5.27 -18.34 14.56
CA TYR A 110 4.86 -17.65 15.78
C TYR A 110 3.56 -16.86 15.63
N LEU A 111 3.33 -16.34 14.42
CA LEU A 111 2.23 -15.40 14.17
C LEU A 111 1.09 -16.05 13.41
N ALA A 112 1.38 -16.77 12.32
CA ALA A 112 0.36 -17.34 11.43
C ALA A 112 -0.11 -18.75 11.81
N LEU A 113 0.80 -19.71 12.02
CA LEU A 113 0.46 -21.12 12.25
C LEU A 113 -0.57 -21.35 13.38
N PRO A 114 -0.54 -20.62 14.53
CA PRO A 114 -1.55 -20.82 15.57
C PRO A 114 -2.99 -20.67 15.08
N ASP A 115 -3.25 -19.84 14.06
CA ASP A 115 -4.60 -19.69 13.48
C ASP A 115 -5.09 -20.97 12.79
N PHE A 116 -4.18 -21.71 12.15
CA PHE A 116 -4.52 -22.92 11.40
C PHE A 116 -4.66 -24.16 12.29
N VAL A 117 -3.95 -24.18 13.43
CA VAL A 117 -3.97 -25.32 14.36
C VAL A 117 -4.84 -25.09 15.59
N GLY A 118 -5.54 -23.95 15.67
CA GLY A 118 -6.51 -23.64 16.72
C GLY A 118 -5.89 -23.28 18.07
N PHE A 119 -4.76 -22.56 18.07
CA PHE A 119 -4.08 -22.09 19.27
C PHE A 119 -4.09 -20.55 19.34
N PRO A 120 -4.21 -19.96 20.54
CA PRO A 120 -4.22 -18.50 20.68
C PRO A 120 -2.85 -17.86 20.37
N ASN A 121 -1.76 -18.61 20.56
CA ASN A 121 -0.40 -18.17 20.31
C ASN A 121 0.57 -19.37 20.26
N ALA A 122 1.81 -19.10 19.83
CA ALA A 122 2.86 -20.11 19.70
C ALA A 122 3.29 -20.75 21.03
N ILE A 123 3.17 -20.04 22.17
CA ILE A 123 3.54 -20.57 23.49
C ILE A 123 2.56 -21.67 23.90
N ALA A 124 1.25 -21.42 23.74
CA ALA A 124 0.23 -22.44 23.94
C ALA A 124 0.41 -23.62 22.97
N MET A 125 0.75 -23.33 21.72
CA MET A 125 1.01 -24.31 20.67
C MET A 125 2.21 -25.23 21.00
N ALA A 126 3.23 -24.73 21.70
CA ALA A 126 4.45 -25.48 22.03
C ALA A 126 4.20 -26.74 22.88
N SER A 127 3.11 -26.79 23.64
CA SER A 127 2.72 -27.99 24.41
C SER A 127 2.41 -29.20 23.52
N ARG A 128 1.91 -28.95 22.29
CA ARG A 128 1.51 -29.98 21.33
C ARG A 128 2.46 -30.08 20.12
N PHE A 129 3.06 -28.96 19.73
CA PHE A 129 3.95 -28.83 18.57
C PHE A 129 5.32 -28.26 18.99
N PRO A 130 6.05 -28.89 19.93
CA PRO A 130 7.32 -28.38 20.44
C PRO A 130 8.41 -28.37 19.37
N PHE A 131 8.36 -29.30 18.42
CA PHE A 131 9.34 -29.44 17.35
C PHE A 131 9.24 -28.28 16.36
N GLU A 132 8.04 -27.95 15.91
CA GLU A 132 7.73 -26.85 15.01
C GLU A 132 8.18 -25.50 15.60
N VAL A 133 7.82 -25.25 16.87
CA VAL A 133 8.21 -24.04 17.59
C VAL A 133 9.74 -23.94 17.73
N LYS A 134 10.41 -25.05 18.04
CA LYS A 134 11.87 -25.08 18.19
C LYS A 134 12.59 -24.85 16.85
N ILE A 135 12.14 -25.48 15.77
CA ILE A 135 12.71 -25.28 14.42
C ILE A 135 12.62 -23.82 14.01
N ALA A 136 11.48 -23.18 14.27
CA ALA A 136 11.31 -21.76 13.98
C ALA A 136 12.35 -20.88 14.69
N LEU A 137 12.61 -21.15 15.99
CA LEU A 137 13.64 -20.43 16.74
C LEU A 137 15.05 -20.70 16.21
N GLU A 138 15.34 -21.93 15.82
CA GLU A 138 16.65 -22.29 15.27
C GLU A 138 16.89 -21.63 13.90
N MET A 139 15.89 -21.63 13.01
CA MET A 139 15.96 -20.90 11.73
C MET A 139 16.09 -19.39 11.96
N LYS A 140 15.29 -18.82 12.86
CA LYS A 140 15.40 -17.41 13.25
C LYS A 140 16.79 -17.07 13.79
N GLN A 141 17.35 -17.93 14.65
CA GLN A 141 18.69 -17.75 15.21
C GLN A 141 19.76 -17.83 14.12
N PHE A 142 19.59 -18.73 13.14
CA PHE A 142 20.48 -18.81 11.99
C PHE A 142 20.42 -17.54 11.12
N GLY A 143 19.22 -17.05 10.78
CA GLY A 143 19.04 -15.78 10.06
C GLY A 143 19.71 -14.61 10.80
N ASN A 144 19.44 -14.46 12.10
CA ASN A 144 20.11 -13.50 12.98
C ASN A 144 21.64 -13.62 12.96
N HIS A 145 22.19 -14.84 12.92
CA HIS A 145 23.62 -15.05 12.86
C HIS A 145 24.22 -14.54 11.55
N VAL A 146 23.60 -14.87 10.40
CA VAL A 146 24.01 -14.35 9.08
C VAL A 146 23.99 -12.82 9.08
N MET A 147 22.89 -12.22 9.55
CA MET A 147 22.76 -10.77 9.68
C MET A 147 23.87 -10.17 10.55
N LYS A 148 24.14 -10.76 11.71
CA LYS A 148 25.18 -10.28 12.64
C LYS A 148 26.58 -10.33 12.03
N VAL A 149 26.93 -11.41 11.33
CA VAL A 149 28.24 -11.57 10.68
C VAL A 149 28.47 -10.46 9.64
N LEU A 150 27.45 -10.10 8.86
CA LEU A 150 27.61 -9.14 7.77
C LEU A 150 27.34 -7.69 8.16
N SER A 151 26.47 -7.45 9.12
CA SER A 151 26.10 -6.08 9.52
C SER A 151 26.71 -5.65 10.87
N GLY A 152 27.38 -6.56 11.57
CA GLY A 152 27.97 -6.37 12.91
C GLY A 152 26.98 -6.58 14.06
N ARG A 153 25.67 -6.36 13.83
CA ARG A 153 24.58 -6.59 14.79
C ARG A 153 23.37 -7.11 14.04
N PHE A 154 22.66 -8.08 14.58
CA PHE A 154 21.45 -8.58 13.92
C PHE A 154 20.30 -7.54 13.89
N ILE A 155 20.34 -6.51 14.75
CA ILE A 155 19.43 -5.36 14.68
C ILE A 155 20.27 -4.09 14.53
N HIS A 156 19.93 -3.26 13.53
CA HIS A 156 20.52 -1.95 13.29
C HIS A 156 22.06 -1.97 13.22
N GLY A 157 22.60 -2.93 12.49
CA GLY A 157 24.04 -3.03 12.21
C GLY A 157 24.54 -1.87 11.33
N GLU A 158 25.78 -1.43 11.57
CA GLU A 158 26.39 -0.28 10.87
C GLU A 158 27.43 -0.67 9.84
N ASN A 159 27.78 -1.96 9.73
CA ASN A 159 28.87 -2.40 8.87
C ASN A 159 28.66 -2.12 7.36
N PRO A 160 27.45 -2.28 6.77
CA PRO A 160 27.20 -1.91 5.39
C PRO A 160 27.14 -0.38 5.28
N VAL A 161 27.90 0.18 4.35
CA VAL A 161 28.02 1.63 4.12
C VAL A 161 27.89 1.94 2.62
N ILE A 162 27.78 3.22 2.28
CA ILE A 162 27.84 3.69 0.89
C ILE A 162 29.19 3.25 0.31
N GLY A 163 29.17 2.60 -0.85
CA GLY A 163 30.38 2.16 -1.53
C GLY A 163 31.00 0.87 -0.98
N GLY A 164 30.46 0.24 0.08
CA GLY A 164 30.95 -1.07 0.52
C GLY A 164 30.62 -1.49 1.95
N PHE A 165 31.60 -2.10 2.61
CA PHE A 165 31.51 -2.60 3.99
C PHE A 165 32.72 -2.13 4.80
N GLY A 166 32.52 -1.83 6.09
CA GLY A 166 33.60 -1.47 7.00
C GLY A 166 34.52 -2.64 7.35
N ARG A 167 33.95 -3.84 7.51
CA ARG A 167 34.63 -5.12 7.75
C ARG A 167 34.01 -6.19 6.86
N TYR A 168 34.86 -7.06 6.30
CA TYR A 168 34.44 -8.23 5.56
C TYR A 168 34.37 -9.47 6.47
N PRO A 169 33.44 -10.41 6.22
CA PRO A 169 33.41 -11.68 6.92
C PRO A 169 34.63 -12.53 6.57
N THR A 170 35.13 -13.27 7.55
CA THR A 170 36.22 -14.22 7.33
C THR A 170 35.73 -15.43 6.52
N ARG A 171 36.69 -16.13 5.87
CA ARG A 171 36.40 -17.38 5.17
C ARG A 171 35.75 -18.43 6.08
N GLU A 172 36.17 -18.51 7.34
CA GLU A 172 35.61 -19.44 8.32
C GLU A 172 34.14 -19.12 8.63
N GLU A 173 33.81 -17.84 8.88
CA GLU A 173 32.43 -17.39 9.11
C GLU A 173 31.53 -17.71 7.91
N LEU A 174 32.01 -17.48 6.69
CA LEU A 174 31.26 -17.79 5.46
C LEU A 174 31.04 -19.30 5.27
N LEU A 175 32.09 -20.12 5.49
CA LEU A 175 31.98 -21.58 5.38
C LEU A 175 31.05 -22.16 6.46
N PHE A 176 31.05 -21.58 7.66
CA PHE A 176 30.09 -21.94 8.71
C PHE A 176 28.65 -21.66 8.28
N ILE A 177 28.37 -20.46 7.75
CA ILE A 177 27.05 -20.10 7.23
C ILE A 177 26.59 -21.09 6.15
N LYS A 178 27.47 -21.39 5.17
CA LYS A 178 27.19 -22.36 4.12
C LYS A 178 26.87 -23.75 4.69
N ALA A 179 27.73 -24.28 5.56
CA ALA A 179 27.56 -25.61 6.12
C ALA A 179 26.26 -25.71 6.93
N ARG A 180 25.93 -24.68 7.72
CA ARG A 180 24.68 -24.64 8.49
C ARG A 180 23.46 -24.55 7.59
N ALA A 181 23.48 -23.75 6.53
CA ALA A 181 22.38 -23.68 5.57
C ALA A 181 22.05 -25.07 4.98
N ILE A 182 23.08 -25.82 4.57
CA ILE A 182 22.92 -27.19 4.05
C ILE A 182 22.34 -28.12 5.11
N GLN A 183 22.79 -28.02 6.37
CA GLN A 183 22.28 -28.84 7.48
C GLN A 183 20.81 -28.57 7.80
N PHE A 184 20.31 -27.36 7.55
CA PHE A 184 18.90 -27.00 7.80
C PHE A 184 17.94 -27.53 6.74
N MET A 185 18.43 -27.89 5.55
CA MET A 185 17.57 -28.28 4.41
C MET A 185 16.48 -29.32 4.75
N PRO A 186 16.74 -30.40 5.51
CA PRO A 186 15.68 -31.35 5.88
C PRO A 186 14.54 -30.72 6.69
N PHE A 187 14.84 -29.73 7.54
CA PHE A 187 13.81 -29.00 8.30
C PHE A 187 13.07 -28.01 7.41
N VAL A 188 13.79 -27.33 6.52
CA VAL A 188 13.22 -26.39 5.56
C VAL A 188 12.24 -27.10 4.62
N HIS A 189 12.55 -28.33 4.19
CA HIS A 189 11.61 -29.20 3.47
C HIS A 189 10.31 -29.43 4.24
N LYS A 190 10.41 -29.79 5.52
CA LYS A 190 9.22 -30.00 6.38
C LYS A 190 8.43 -28.70 6.55
N THR A 191 9.10 -27.56 6.72
CA THR A 191 8.47 -26.25 6.80
C THR A 191 7.68 -25.94 5.53
N THR A 192 8.32 -26.06 4.36
CA THR A 192 7.65 -25.79 3.08
C THR A 192 6.50 -26.75 2.84
N GLU A 193 6.68 -28.05 3.10
CA GLU A 193 5.60 -29.03 2.93
C GLU A 193 4.43 -28.77 3.89
N LEU A 194 4.69 -28.43 5.16
CA LEU A 194 3.67 -28.06 6.13
C LEU A 194 2.85 -26.87 5.63
N PHE A 195 3.49 -25.73 5.36
CA PHE A 195 2.78 -24.49 5.02
C PHE A 195 2.13 -24.54 3.64
N CYS A 196 2.70 -25.26 2.67
CA CYS A 196 2.06 -25.43 1.36
C CYS A 196 0.86 -26.40 1.40
N SER A 197 0.78 -27.27 2.42
CA SER A 197 -0.30 -28.26 2.57
C SER A 197 -1.33 -27.89 3.64
N LEU A 198 -1.22 -26.71 4.27
CA LEU A 198 -2.19 -26.25 5.25
C LEU A 198 -3.60 -26.15 4.61
N PRO A 199 -4.67 -26.44 5.37
CA PRO A 199 -6.03 -26.33 4.89
C PRO A 199 -6.46 -24.86 4.82
N TYR A 200 -5.93 -24.11 3.85
CA TYR A 200 -6.28 -22.71 3.63
C TYR A 200 -7.79 -22.56 3.36
N PRO A 201 -8.51 -21.76 4.16
CA PRO A 201 -9.92 -21.49 3.91
C PRO A 201 -10.16 -20.81 2.56
N ASP A 202 -11.29 -21.14 1.92
CA ASP A 202 -11.66 -20.62 0.60
C ASP A 202 -12.10 -19.16 0.58
N ILE A 203 -12.27 -18.56 1.75
CA ILE A 203 -12.68 -17.16 1.90
C ILE A 203 -11.51 -16.38 2.54
N PRO A 204 -11.13 -15.20 2.05
CA PRO A 204 -11.58 -14.59 0.81
C PRO A 204 -10.81 -15.16 -0.40
N GLU A 205 -11.50 -15.29 -1.53
CA GLU A 205 -10.90 -15.50 -2.84
C GLU A 205 -11.40 -14.42 -3.79
N GLU A 206 -10.48 -13.65 -4.36
CA GLU A 206 -10.72 -12.62 -5.37
C GLU A 206 -9.40 -12.24 -6.09
N GLU A 207 -9.46 -11.98 -7.40
CA GLU A 207 -8.26 -11.58 -8.15
C GLU A 207 -7.68 -10.24 -7.67
N THR A 208 -6.37 -10.09 -7.81
CA THR A 208 -5.65 -8.85 -7.47
C THR A 208 -4.49 -8.57 -8.42
N ILE A 209 -3.97 -7.35 -8.34
CA ILE A 209 -2.75 -6.94 -9.03
C ILE A 209 -1.58 -7.27 -8.13
N PHE A 210 -0.52 -7.88 -8.66
CA PHE A 210 0.72 -8.12 -7.92
C PHE A 210 1.82 -7.20 -8.43
N ALA A 211 2.70 -6.73 -7.53
CA ALA A 211 3.91 -6.01 -7.89
C ALA A 211 5.12 -6.46 -7.06
N CYS A 212 6.29 -6.56 -7.68
CA CYS A 212 7.56 -6.79 -7.02
C CYS A 212 8.74 -6.27 -7.85
N CYS A 213 9.95 -6.22 -7.28
CA CYS A 213 11.18 -5.96 -8.00
C CYS A 213 11.38 -6.98 -9.13
N GLU A 214 11.89 -6.51 -10.25
CA GLU A 214 12.42 -7.32 -11.33
C GLU A 214 13.95 -7.40 -11.18
N PRO A 215 14.51 -8.59 -10.87
CA PRO A 215 15.95 -8.76 -10.69
C PRO A 215 16.79 -8.45 -11.93
N GLY A 216 16.22 -8.58 -13.13
CA GLY A 216 16.87 -8.20 -14.39
C GLY A 216 17.82 -9.25 -14.98
N ASP A 217 18.09 -10.34 -14.26
CA ASP A 217 18.96 -11.44 -14.69
C ASP A 217 18.18 -12.71 -15.12
N GLY A 218 16.85 -12.63 -15.13
CA GLY A 218 15.97 -13.75 -15.46
C GLY A 218 15.85 -14.80 -14.35
N GLN A 219 16.39 -14.55 -13.16
CA GLN A 219 16.27 -15.42 -11.99
C GLN A 219 15.21 -14.90 -11.01
N TYR A 220 14.92 -15.70 -9.98
CA TYR A 220 14.24 -15.22 -8.78
C TYR A 220 15.22 -14.36 -7.97
N GLY A 221 14.77 -13.25 -7.41
CA GLY A 221 15.65 -12.33 -6.70
C GLY A 221 14.89 -11.39 -5.79
N LEU A 222 15.62 -10.74 -4.88
CA LEU A 222 15.07 -9.93 -3.78
C LEU A 222 15.41 -8.44 -3.90
N TRP A 223 15.83 -8.00 -5.07
CA TRP A 223 16.12 -6.60 -5.39
C TRP A 223 16.20 -6.43 -6.91
N GLY A 224 16.14 -5.20 -7.39
CA GLY A 224 16.24 -4.88 -8.81
C GLY A 224 16.32 -3.38 -9.06
N ASP A 225 16.23 -2.99 -10.33
CA ASP A 225 16.14 -1.58 -10.76
C ASP A 225 14.83 -1.26 -11.50
N GLU A 226 13.99 -2.28 -11.69
CA GLU A 226 12.64 -2.15 -12.23
C GLU A 226 11.65 -2.84 -11.28
N ILE A 227 10.38 -2.45 -11.40
CA ILE A 227 9.24 -3.08 -10.75
C ILE A 227 8.43 -3.78 -11.84
N VAL A 228 8.15 -5.07 -11.68
CA VAL A 228 7.25 -5.83 -12.55
C VAL A 228 5.87 -5.91 -11.90
N VAL A 229 4.83 -5.69 -12.72
CA VAL A 229 3.42 -5.75 -12.32
C VAL A 229 2.73 -6.91 -13.04
N SER A 230 1.73 -7.54 -12.42
CA SER A 230 1.02 -8.71 -12.97
C SER A 230 0.34 -8.50 -14.33
N ASN A 231 0.13 -7.25 -14.74
CA ASN A 231 -0.34 -6.91 -16.09
C ASN A 231 0.77 -6.90 -17.16
N GLY A 232 1.99 -7.33 -16.81
CA GLY A 232 3.15 -7.40 -17.70
C GLY A 232 3.93 -6.08 -17.84
N LYS A 233 3.48 -4.99 -17.22
CA LYS A 233 4.21 -3.71 -17.27
C LYS A 233 5.42 -3.73 -16.36
N LYS A 234 6.48 -3.08 -16.82
CA LYS A 234 7.67 -2.75 -16.03
C LYS A 234 7.73 -1.25 -15.77
N ILE A 235 8.14 -0.88 -14.56
CA ILE A 235 8.27 0.52 -14.11
C ILE A 235 9.71 0.69 -13.63
N TYR A 236 10.45 1.62 -14.20
CA TYR A 236 11.80 1.92 -13.74
C TYR A 236 11.77 2.51 -12.33
N ARG A 237 12.81 2.28 -11.53
CA ARG A 237 12.85 2.72 -10.12
C ARG A 237 12.50 4.20 -9.90
N ASP A 238 12.97 5.10 -10.75
CA ASP A 238 12.73 6.54 -10.59
C ASP A 238 11.31 6.96 -11.01
N ASP A 239 10.57 6.06 -11.67
CA ASP A 239 9.17 6.21 -12.04
C ASP A 239 8.21 5.54 -11.04
N TYR A 240 8.69 5.15 -9.85
CA TYR A 240 7.89 4.45 -8.84
C TYR A 240 6.54 5.12 -8.48
N PRO A 241 6.35 6.46 -8.53
CA PRO A 241 5.05 7.06 -8.23
C PRO A 241 3.93 6.59 -9.18
N ARG A 242 4.30 6.09 -10.38
CA ARG A 242 3.35 5.48 -11.32
C ARG A 242 2.73 4.18 -10.79
N LEU A 243 3.41 3.50 -9.87
CA LEU A 243 2.89 2.32 -9.17
C LEU A 243 2.10 2.72 -7.92
N THR A 244 2.75 3.49 -7.05
CA THR A 244 2.29 3.68 -5.66
C THR A 244 1.14 4.67 -5.59
N ASN A 245 1.27 5.83 -6.24
CA ASN A 245 0.29 6.92 -6.23
C ASN A 245 -0.32 7.11 -4.83
N GLU A 246 0.54 7.38 -3.85
CA GLU A 246 0.14 7.38 -2.45
C GLU A 246 -0.88 8.47 -2.13
N PHE A 247 -1.86 8.13 -1.29
CA PHE A 247 -2.88 9.05 -0.82
C PHE A 247 -3.21 8.80 0.65
N LEU A 248 -3.97 9.72 1.24
CA LEU A 248 -4.27 9.76 2.66
C LEU A 248 -5.70 9.29 2.91
N VAL A 249 -5.91 8.66 4.06
CA VAL A 249 -7.24 8.30 4.56
C VAL A 249 -7.42 8.87 5.97
N PRO A 250 -8.63 9.31 6.34
CA PRO A 250 -8.87 10.01 7.61
C PRO A 250 -8.76 9.10 8.85
N HIS A 251 -8.82 7.77 8.67
CA HIS A 251 -8.89 6.80 9.77
C HIS A 251 -7.56 6.11 10.10
N SER A 252 -6.43 6.47 9.46
CA SER A 252 -5.15 5.80 9.66
C SER A 252 -3.98 6.79 9.52
N THR A 253 -2.91 6.58 10.31
CA THR A 253 -1.65 7.35 10.16
C THR A 253 -0.75 6.86 9.02
N ALA A 254 -1.14 5.78 8.35
CA ALA A 254 -0.43 5.26 7.18
C ALA A 254 -1.09 5.74 5.90
N LYS A 255 -0.26 6.08 4.91
CA LYS A 255 -0.69 6.32 3.53
C LYS A 255 -1.28 5.02 2.93
N ARG A 256 -1.99 5.16 1.81
CA ARG A 256 -2.51 4.07 0.97
C ARG A 256 -1.92 4.19 -0.42
N SER A 257 -1.81 3.07 -1.13
CA SER A 257 -1.30 3.03 -2.50
C SER A 257 -2.31 2.42 -3.46
N ARG A 258 -2.41 2.96 -4.67
CA ARG A 258 -3.24 2.42 -5.76
C ARG A 258 -2.50 2.49 -7.08
N TYR A 259 -2.58 1.41 -7.83
CA TYR A 259 -2.09 1.35 -9.19
C TYR A 259 -3.24 1.49 -10.18
N GLN A 260 -3.25 2.55 -10.99
CA GLN A 260 -4.31 2.84 -11.97
C GLN A 260 -5.73 2.80 -11.34
N GLY A 261 -5.85 3.37 -10.14
CA GLY A 261 -7.11 3.43 -9.39
C GLY A 261 -7.53 2.12 -8.72
N LYS A 262 -6.74 1.05 -8.84
CA LYS A 262 -7.00 -0.26 -8.21
C LYS A 262 -5.99 -0.54 -7.09
N THR A 263 -6.42 -1.32 -6.11
CA THR A 263 -5.53 -1.86 -5.08
C THR A 263 -4.60 -2.92 -5.67
N TYR A 264 -3.50 -3.19 -4.99
CA TYR A 264 -2.52 -4.20 -5.40
C TYR A 264 -1.83 -4.82 -4.18
N THR A 265 -1.26 -6.00 -4.39
CA THR A 265 -0.52 -6.78 -3.39
C THR A 265 0.97 -6.77 -3.69
N VAL A 266 1.77 -6.55 -2.65
CA VAL A 266 3.22 -6.80 -2.61
C VAL A 266 3.56 -7.84 -1.55
N GLY A 267 4.73 -8.48 -1.65
CA GLY A 267 5.17 -9.51 -0.68
C GLY A 267 5.50 -10.84 -1.33
N ALA A 268 5.64 -11.88 -0.49
CA ALA A 268 6.06 -13.20 -0.95
C ALA A 268 5.12 -13.77 -2.02
N GLN A 269 3.80 -13.62 -1.85
CA GLN A 269 2.80 -14.05 -2.82
C GLN A 269 2.95 -13.31 -4.15
N ALA A 270 3.22 -12.00 -4.12
CA ALA A 270 3.45 -11.23 -5.33
C ALA A 270 4.68 -11.75 -6.08
N ARG A 271 5.80 -11.96 -5.37
CA ARG A 271 7.04 -12.49 -5.95
C ARG A 271 6.87 -13.91 -6.48
N VAL A 272 6.21 -14.81 -5.75
CA VAL A 272 5.93 -16.18 -6.21
C VAL A 272 5.00 -16.21 -7.42
N ASN A 273 3.98 -15.36 -7.48
CA ASN A 273 3.08 -15.29 -8.65
C ASN A 273 3.77 -14.72 -9.91
N LEU A 274 4.68 -13.76 -9.75
CA LEU A 274 5.34 -13.07 -10.87
C LEU A 274 6.64 -13.74 -11.31
N LEU A 275 7.39 -14.29 -10.37
CA LEU A 275 8.74 -14.81 -10.57
C LEU A 275 8.86 -16.31 -10.25
N GLY A 276 7.81 -16.98 -9.75
CA GLY A 276 7.88 -18.36 -9.26
C GLY A 276 8.38 -19.38 -10.30
N GLU A 277 8.07 -19.18 -11.58
CA GLU A 277 8.60 -20.01 -12.68
C GLU A 277 10.13 -19.88 -12.86
N ARG A 278 10.75 -18.86 -12.26
CA ARG A 278 12.20 -18.64 -12.24
C ARG A 278 12.88 -19.33 -11.06
N LEU A 279 12.14 -19.91 -10.12
CA LEU A 279 12.71 -20.73 -9.05
C LEU A 279 13.37 -21.98 -9.63
N ARG A 280 14.49 -22.39 -9.02
CA ARG A 280 15.27 -23.58 -9.39
C ARG A 280 15.46 -24.46 -8.15
N GLY A 281 16.15 -25.59 -8.30
CA GLY A 281 16.43 -26.48 -7.17
C GLY A 281 15.16 -27.10 -6.54
N GLU A 282 15.21 -27.31 -5.24
CA GLU A 282 14.09 -27.76 -4.40
C GLU A 282 12.98 -26.73 -4.32
N ALA A 283 13.29 -25.43 -4.24
CA ALA A 283 12.28 -24.36 -4.25
C ALA A 283 11.43 -24.42 -5.53
N GLY A 284 12.06 -24.62 -6.70
CA GLY A 284 11.37 -24.82 -7.96
C GLY A 284 10.53 -26.11 -7.99
N ARG A 285 11.04 -27.21 -7.42
CA ARG A 285 10.29 -28.48 -7.28
C ARG A 285 9.06 -28.30 -6.40
N MET A 286 9.20 -27.66 -5.24
CA MET A 286 8.11 -27.39 -4.31
C MET A 286 7.09 -26.42 -4.92
N PHE A 287 7.54 -25.37 -5.61
CA PHE A 287 6.68 -24.48 -6.38
C PHE A 287 5.84 -25.27 -7.38
N THR A 288 6.46 -26.11 -8.21
CA THR A 288 5.75 -26.92 -9.22
C THR A 288 4.74 -27.87 -8.58
N ARG A 289 5.06 -28.44 -7.41
CA ARG A 289 4.20 -29.38 -6.70
C ARG A 289 2.96 -28.73 -6.08
N PHE A 290 3.10 -27.54 -5.51
CA PHE A 290 2.06 -26.93 -4.66
C PHE A 290 1.39 -25.69 -5.25
N TYR A 291 2.04 -25.00 -6.17
CA TYR A 291 1.48 -23.81 -6.79
C TYR A 291 0.20 -24.16 -7.56
N ASN A 292 -0.83 -23.35 -7.38
CA ASN A 292 -2.12 -23.50 -8.02
C ASN A 292 -2.81 -22.12 -8.11
N ASP A 293 -3.93 -22.05 -8.83
CA ASP A 293 -4.63 -20.78 -9.12
C ASP A 293 -5.05 -19.98 -7.87
N ARG A 294 -5.24 -20.65 -6.72
CA ARG A 294 -5.61 -19.98 -5.47
C ARG A 294 -4.53 -19.02 -4.98
N TYR A 295 -3.26 -19.24 -5.33
CA TYR A 295 -2.18 -18.29 -5.04
C TYR A 295 -2.43 -16.91 -5.65
N ARG A 296 -3.25 -16.78 -6.70
CA ARG A 296 -3.57 -15.50 -7.33
C ARG A 296 -4.77 -14.79 -6.71
N ARG A 297 -5.55 -15.50 -5.89
CA ARG A 297 -6.87 -15.06 -5.44
C ARG A 297 -7.03 -15.00 -3.92
N ASN A 298 -6.28 -15.81 -3.19
CA ASN A 298 -6.45 -15.96 -1.75
C ASN A 298 -5.22 -15.39 -1.01
N PRO A 299 -5.36 -14.30 -0.24
CA PRO A 299 -4.23 -13.64 0.43
C PRO A 299 -3.56 -14.54 1.48
N LEU A 300 -4.26 -15.57 1.97
CA LEU A 300 -3.71 -16.51 2.96
C LEU A 300 -2.53 -17.32 2.41
N PHE A 301 -2.42 -17.45 1.07
CA PHE A 301 -1.30 -18.10 0.40
C PHE A 301 0.01 -17.31 0.46
N GLN A 302 0.01 -16.07 0.99
CA GLN A 302 1.25 -15.40 1.39
C GLN A 302 2.07 -16.31 2.34
N ASN A 303 1.42 -17.04 3.24
CA ASN A 303 2.12 -17.93 4.18
C ASN A 303 2.84 -19.08 3.45
N ALA A 304 2.18 -19.70 2.47
CA ALA A 304 2.80 -20.75 1.66
C ALA A 304 3.94 -20.17 0.79
N ALA A 305 3.74 -18.98 0.22
CA ALA A 305 4.76 -18.29 -0.56
C ALA A 305 6.00 -17.95 0.28
N GLN A 306 5.84 -17.46 1.52
CA GLN A 306 6.96 -17.23 2.44
C GLN A 306 7.71 -18.52 2.74
N ALA A 307 7.02 -19.66 2.86
CA ALA A 307 7.66 -20.95 3.10
C ALA A 307 8.47 -21.43 1.87
N LEU A 308 8.03 -21.12 0.65
CA LEU A 308 8.82 -21.30 -0.57
C LEU A 308 10.04 -20.37 -0.59
N GLU A 309 9.91 -19.14 -0.08
CA GLU A 309 11.04 -18.22 0.00
C GLU A 309 12.08 -18.60 1.06
N ILE A 310 11.67 -19.23 2.17
CA ILE A 310 12.62 -19.84 3.13
C ILE A 310 13.45 -20.90 2.39
N MET A 311 12.80 -21.79 1.63
CA MET A 311 13.49 -22.79 0.80
C MET A 311 14.49 -22.13 -0.15
N TYR A 312 14.03 -21.14 -0.93
CA TYR A 312 14.88 -20.37 -1.83
C TYR A 312 16.10 -19.77 -1.10
N CYS A 313 15.91 -19.17 0.07
CA CYS A 313 17.01 -18.55 0.81
C CYS A 313 18.06 -19.57 1.27
N PHE A 314 17.62 -20.71 1.82
CA PHE A 314 18.54 -21.75 2.27
C PHE A 314 19.31 -22.41 1.12
N GLU A 315 18.67 -22.58 -0.04
CA GLU A 315 19.33 -23.06 -1.26
C GLU A 315 20.31 -22.03 -1.86
N LYS A 316 19.95 -20.75 -1.80
CA LYS A 316 20.75 -19.67 -2.39
C LYS A 316 22.01 -19.35 -1.59
N ILE A 317 21.97 -19.51 -0.25
CA ILE A 317 23.11 -19.19 0.63
C ILE A 317 24.39 -19.91 0.21
N PRO A 318 24.43 -21.25 0.00
CA PRO A 318 25.63 -21.94 -0.45
C PRO A 318 26.20 -21.39 -1.77
N GLU A 319 25.33 -21.10 -2.75
CA GLU A 319 25.74 -20.54 -4.05
C GLU A 319 26.38 -19.16 -3.89
N VAL A 320 25.74 -18.28 -3.12
CA VAL A 320 26.23 -16.91 -2.87
C VAL A 320 27.53 -16.94 -2.09
N VAL A 321 27.67 -17.82 -1.08
CA VAL A 321 28.92 -17.99 -0.34
C VAL A 321 30.06 -18.45 -1.25
N ASP A 322 29.81 -19.43 -2.12
CA ASP A 322 30.82 -19.91 -3.07
C ASP A 322 31.23 -18.80 -4.05
N ALA A 323 30.27 -18.03 -4.54
CA ALA A 323 30.53 -16.88 -5.39
C ALA A 323 31.37 -15.81 -4.66
N ILE A 324 31.06 -15.47 -3.40
CA ILE A 324 31.84 -14.52 -2.59
C ILE A 324 33.29 -15.00 -2.43
N LEU A 325 33.48 -16.29 -2.11
CA LEU A 325 34.80 -16.89 -1.88
C LEU A 325 35.65 -17.03 -3.16
N SER A 326 35.03 -16.93 -4.34
CA SER A 326 35.76 -16.91 -5.62
C SER A 326 36.56 -15.63 -5.86
N PHE A 327 36.21 -14.53 -5.17
CA PHE A 327 36.94 -13.27 -5.27
C PHE A 327 38.19 -13.28 -4.37
N PRO A 328 39.39 -13.05 -4.92
CA PRO A 328 40.64 -13.21 -4.19
C PRO A 328 40.85 -12.16 -3.09
N GLU A 329 40.28 -10.96 -3.27
CA GLU A 329 40.49 -9.82 -2.39
C GLU A 329 39.17 -9.19 -1.97
N ASP A 330 39.18 -8.49 -0.84
CA ASP A 330 38.08 -7.68 -0.35
C ASP A 330 38.23 -6.24 -0.86
N PRO A 331 37.24 -5.69 -1.59
CA PRO A 331 37.34 -4.32 -2.09
C PRO A 331 37.42 -3.29 -0.95
N GLY A 332 38.17 -2.22 -1.14
CA GLY A 332 38.03 -1.02 -0.30
C GLY A 332 36.64 -0.39 -0.45
N ILE A 333 36.30 0.53 0.45
CA ILE A 333 35.10 1.36 0.32
C ILE A 333 35.29 2.28 -0.90
N ILE A 334 34.37 2.22 -1.87
CA ILE A 334 34.42 3.05 -3.07
C ILE A 334 34.13 4.51 -2.69
N PRO A 335 35.08 5.44 -2.88
CA PRO A 335 34.87 6.84 -2.54
C PRO A 335 33.98 7.53 -3.58
N TYR A 336 33.38 8.64 -3.18
CA TYR A 336 32.58 9.49 -4.06
C TYR A 336 32.84 10.97 -3.75
N SER A 337 32.71 11.82 -4.78
CA SER A 337 32.89 13.27 -4.67
C SER A 337 31.66 14.08 -5.06
N ALA A 338 30.64 13.42 -5.65
CA ALA A 338 29.37 14.04 -5.97
C ALA A 338 28.71 14.59 -4.69
N ARG A 339 28.12 15.78 -4.80
CA ARG A 339 27.41 16.45 -3.69
C ARG A 339 25.97 16.77 -4.05
N GLU A 340 25.54 16.39 -5.24
CA GLU A 340 24.21 16.60 -5.78
C GLU A 340 23.79 15.36 -6.53
N GLY A 341 22.50 15.03 -6.48
CA GLY A 341 21.95 13.90 -7.21
C GLY A 341 20.58 13.48 -6.72
N VAL A 342 19.90 12.67 -7.53
CA VAL A 342 18.61 12.07 -7.24
C VAL A 342 18.75 10.57 -7.42
N GLY A 343 18.24 9.78 -6.48
CA GLY A 343 18.39 8.33 -6.56
C GLY A 343 17.30 7.57 -5.81
N THR A 344 16.82 6.52 -6.46
CA THR A 344 15.86 5.57 -5.88
C THR A 344 16.51 4.22 -5.65
N GLY A 345 16.28 3.62 -4.49
CA GLY A 345 16.69 2.27 -4.14
C GLY A 345 15.48 1.34 -4.03
N LEU A 346 15.42 0.33 -4.89
CA LEU A 346 14.42 -0.74 -4.81
C LEU A 346 15.03 -1.99 -4.18
N VAL A 347 14.33 -2.54 -3.18
CA VAL A 347 14.61 -3.87 -2.62
C VAL A 347 13.29 -4.56 -2.29
N GLU A 348 13.29 -5.88 -2.24
CA GLU A 348 12.19 -6.64 -1.66
C GLU A 348 12.46 -6.86 -0.19
N ALA A 349 11.70 -6.20 0.69
CA ALA A 349 11.66 -6.62 2.07
C ALA A 349 10.88 -7.94 2.22
N PRO A 350 11.00 -8.66 3.35
CA PRO A 350 10.20 -9.87 3.58
C PRO A 350 8.71 -9.66 3.31
N ARG A 351 8.20 -8.47 3.67
CA ARG A 351 6.80 -8.06 3.56
C ARG A 351 6.40 -7.53 2.18
N GLY A 352 7.36 -7.26 1.30
CA GLY A 352 7.12 -6.81 -0.08
C GLY A 352 8.07 -5.72 -0.55
N LEU A 353 7.71 -5.12 -1.68
CA LEU A 353 8.45 -4.06 -2.34
C LEU A 353 8.71 -2.89 -1.37
N LEU A 354 9.98 -2.54 -1.17
CA LEU A 354 10.41 -1.40 -0.36
C LEU A 354 11.14 -0.40 -1.27
N ILE A 355 10.70 0.86 -1.21
CA ILE A 355 11.21 1.94 -2.06
C ILE A 355 11.74 3.05 -1.16
N HIS A 356 12.97 3.46 -1.41
CA HIS A 356 13.56 4.65 -0.79
C HIS A 356 14.00 5.60 -1.89
N HIS A 357 13.56 6.85 -1.86
CA HIS A 357 13.91 7.87 -2.83
C HIS A 357 14.46 9.11 -2.12
N TYR A 358 15.57 9.66 -2.63
CA TYR A 358 16.21 10.84 -2.04
C TYR A 358 16.69 11.82 -3.10
N GLU A 359 16.65 13.11 -2.74
CA GLU A 359 17.32 14.21 -3.46
C GLU A 359 18.39 14.83 -2.57
N ILE A 360 19.61 14.99 -3.10
CA ILE A 360 20.77 15.53 -2.41
C ILE A 360 21.19 16.84 -3.07
N LYS A 361 21.48 17.85 -2.25
CA LYS A 361 22.06 19.14 -2.66
C LYS A 361 23.09 19.61 -1.65
N ASP A 362 24.21 20.15 -2.12
CA ASP A 362 25.33 20.62 -1.28
C ASP A 362 25.83 19.55 -0.27
N GLY A 363 25.72 18.27 -0.60
CA GLY A 363 26.07 17.12 0.25
C GLY A 363 25.08 16.85 1.38
N ARG A 364 23.87 17.41 1.32
CA ARG A 364 22.79 17.20 2.29
C ARG A 364 21.52 16.73 1.60
N ILE A 365 20.76 15.89 2.30
CA ILE A 365 19.46 15.43 1.83
C ILE A 365 18.47 16.61 1.90
N THR A 366 17.78 16.86 0.79
CA THR A 366 16.76 17.91 0.66
C THR A 366 15.35 17.34 0.56
N PHE A 367 15.23 16.12 0.05
CA PHE A 367 13.98 15.39 -0.05
C PHE A 367 14.22 13.90 0.25
N ALA A 368 13.24 13.27 0.90
CA ALA A 368 13.21 11.86 1.20
C ALA A 368 11.75 11.37 1.10
N ASP A 369 11.54 10.27 0.39
CA ASP A 369 10.25 9.58 0.28
C ASP A 369 10.46 8.08 0.44
N ILE A 370 9.75 7.48 1.38
CA ILE A 370 9.94 6.08 1.76
C ILE A 370 8.61 5.35 1.67
N ILE A 371 8.50 4.41 0.73
CA ILE A 371 7.28 3.63 0.50
C ILE A 371 7.48 2.24 1.10
N THR A 372 6.73 1.93 2.16
CA THR A 372 6.86 0.65 2.86
C THR A 372 5.87 -0.41 2.36
N PRO A 373 6.19 -1.71 2.48
CA PRO A 373 5.30 -2.76 1.98
C PRO A 373 3.94 -2.78 2.65
N THR A 374 3.90 -2.57 3.99
CA THR A 374 2.65 -2.55 4.75
C THR A 374 1.72 -1.42 4.30
N ALA A 375 2.27 -0.22 4.03
CA ALA A 375 1.48 0.91 3.54
C ALA A 375 0.87 0.64 2.16
N GLN A 376 1.62 -0.03 1.28
CA GLN A 376 1.14 -0.45 -0.03
C GLN A 376 0.01 -1.48 0.08
N ASN A 377 0.15 -2.47 0.96
CA ASN A 377 -0.86 -3.52 1.18
C ASN A 377 -2.07 -3.07 2.02
N ALA A 378 -2.04 -1.90 2.66
CA ALA A 378 -3.04 -1.52 3.66
C ALA A 378 -4.47 -1.44 3.10
N GLU A 379 -4.64 -0.94 1.87
CA GLU A 379 -5.95 -0.92 1.23
C GLU A 379 -6.39 -2.32 0.75
N GLU A 380 -5.44 -3.15 0.35
CA GLU A 380 -5.70 -4.53 -0.05
C GLU A 380 -6.14 -5.40 1.14
N ILE A 381 -5.58 -5.16 2.32
CA ILE A 381 -6.05 -5.74 3.59
C ILE A 381 -7.52 -5.36 3.83
N GLU A 382 -7.86 -4.07 3.73
CA GLU A 382 -9.25 -3.59 3.90
C GLU A 382 -10.20 -4.28 2.91
N ARG A 383 -9.80 -4.35 1.63
CA ARG A 383 -10.56 -5.00 0.56
C ARG A 383 -10.79 -6.48 0.82
N TYR A 384 -9.76 -7.26 1.11
CA TYR A 384 -9.92 -8.70 1.37
C TYR A 384 -10.69 -8.97 2.66
N CYS A 385 -10.53 -8.14 3.69
CA CYS A 385 -11.34 -8.23 4.89
C CYS A 385 -12.83 -7.93 4.60
N LEU A 386 -13.14 -6.94 3.76
CA LEU A 386 -14.51 -6.65 3.34
C LEU A 386 -15.11 -7.85 2.60
N ILE A 387 -14.37 -8.41 1.63
CA ILE A 387 -14.79 -9.59 0.87
C ILE A 387 -15.02 -10.79 1.82
N ALA A 388 -14.10 -11.01 2.76
CA ALA A 388 -14.19 -12.10 3.72
C ALA A 388 -15.43 -11.97 4.61
N ALA A 389 -15.65 -10.77 5.18
CA ALA A 389 -16.79 -10.49 6.02
C ALA A 389 -18.11 -10.65 5.25
N GLN A 390 -18.19 -10.13 4.02
CA GLN A 390 -19.40 -10.22 3.20
C GLN A 390 -19.72 -11.68 2.85
N LYS A 391 -18.74 -12.44 2.33
CA LYS A 391 -18.96 -13.85 1.96
C LYS A 391 -19.36 -14.71 3.16
N LEU A 392 -18.73 -14.51 4.32
CA LEU A 392 -19.10 -15.25 5.54
C LEU A 392 -20.50 -14.87 6.04
N LEU A 393 -20.87 -13.59 5.93
CA LEU A 393 -22.22 -13.13 6.27
C LEU A 393 -23.28 -13.75 5.35
N ASP A 394 -23.00 -13.82 4.05
CA ASP A 394 -23.89 -14.44 3.05
C ASP A 394 -24.06 -15.94 3.30
N GLU A 395 -23.03 -16.63 3.79
CA GLU A 395 -23.08 -18.03 4.20
C GLU A 395 -23.71 -18.28 5.58
N GLY A 396 -24.11 -17.22 6.29
CA GLY A 396 -24.69 -17.32 7.63
C GLY A 396 -23.68 -17.71 8.72
N LYS A 397 -22.37 -17.50 8.48
CA LYS A 397 -21.24 -17.82 9.37
C LYS A 397 -20.68 -16.56 10.02
N GLU A 398 -21.56 -15.72 10.56
CA GLU A 398 -21.20 -14.41 11.10
C GLU A 398 -20.21 -14.51 12.27
N GLU A 399 -20.29 -15.58 13.06
CA GLU A 399 -19.40 -15.88 14.17
C GLU A 399 -17.93 -16.05 13.75
N LEU A 400 -17.67 -16.46 12.51
CA LEU A 400 -16.31 -16.66 11.98
C LEU A 400 -15.68 -15.38 11.42
N ILE A 401 -16.45 -14.29 11.27
CA ILE A 401 -15.97 -13.07 10.63
C ILE A 401 -14.75 -12.53 11.38
N ARG A 402 -14.85 -12.35 12.70
CA ARG A 402 -13.77 -11.78 13.52
C ARG A 402 -12.45 -12.53 13.32
N ASP A 403 -12.47 -13.85 13.44
CA ASP A 403 -11.28 -14.69 13.34
C ASP A 403 -10.72 -14.70 11.91
N ARG A 404 -11.60 -14.71 10.89
CA ARG A 404 -11.17 -14.61 9.50
C ARG A 404 -10.52 -13.28 9.20
N LEU A 405 -11.03 -12.17 9.74
CA LEU A 405 -10.45 -10.86 9.55
C LEU A 405 -9.04 -10.77 10.15
N GLU A 406 -8.84 -11.28 11.38
CA GLU A 406 -7.51 -11.34 11.99
C GLU A 406 -6.55 -12.20 11.16
N MET A 407 -7.02 -13.34 10.65
CA MET A 407 -6.24 -14.26 9.83
C MET A 407 -5.82 -13.63 8.48
N VAL A 408 -6.72 -12.90 7.82
CA VAL A 408 -6.40 -12.15 6.59
C VAL A 408 -5.34 -11.09 6.87
N VAL A 409 -5.52 -10.29 7.93
CA VAL A 409 -4.55 -9.25 8.30
C VAL A 409 -3.18 -9.87 8.57
N ARG A 410 -3.11 -10.93 9.39
CA ARG A 410 -1.85 -11.63 9.68
C ARG A 410 -1.22 -12.21 8.43
N ALA A 411 -1.99 -12.74 7.48
CA ALA A 411 -1.43 -13.30 6.26
C ALA A 411 -0.57 -12.29 5.48
N PHE A 412 -0.89 -10.98 5.51
CA PHE A 412 -0.07 -9.96 4.87
C PHE A 412 1.25 -9.65 5.61
N ASP A 413 1.50 -10.26 6.78
CA ASP A 413 2.64 -9.97 7.67
C ASP A 413 2.83 -8.45 7.90
N PRO A 414 1.79 -7.70 8.32
CA PRO A 414 1.88 -6.26 8.42
C PRO A 414 2.89 -5.89 9.51
N CYS A 415 3.85 -5.06 9.13
CA CYS A 415 4.70 -4.33 10.06
C CYS A 415 4.14 -2.92 10.19
N ILE A 416 3.34 -2.72 11.23
CA ILE A 416 2.59 -1.48 11.45
C ILE A 416 3.54 -0.33 11.78
N SER A 417 4.62 -0.63 12.49
CA SER A 417 5.74 0.28 12.77
C SER A 417 6.35 0.89 11.51
N CYS A 418 6.46 0.10 10.43
CA CYS A 418 7.05 0.58 9.18
C CYS A 418 6.15 1.58 8.45
N SER A 419 4.85 1.48 8.61
CA SER A 419 3.87 2.19 7.76
C SER A 419 3.42 3.56 8.28
N ALA A 420 3.86 3.99 9.45
CA ALA A 420 3.39 5.26 10.03
C ALA A 420 4.18 6.48 9.49
N HIS A 421 3.50 7.38 8.77
CA HIS A 421 4.07 8.60 8.18
C HIS A 421 3.40 9.87 8.73
N LEU A 422 4.11 11.00 8.78
CA LEU A 422 3.50 12.29 9.15
C LEU A 422 2.82 12.90 7.94
N VAL A 423 1.63 13.40 8.21
CA VAL A 423 0.76 13.99 7.22
C VAL A 423 0.64 15.47 7.52
N GLU A 424 0.97 16.32 6.54
CA GLU A 424 0.57 17.71 6.58
C GLU A 424 -0.89 17.80 6.13
N VAL A 425 -1.82 17.89 7.08
CA VAL A 425 -3.22 18.22 6.76
C VAL A 425 -3.27 19.71 6.45
N ARG A 426 -3.12 20.07 5.18
CA ARG A 426 -3.44 21.42 4.74
C ARG A 426 -4.96 21.55 4.75
N GLN A 427 -5.49 22.37 5.66
CA GLN A 427 -6.86 22.87 5.50
C GLN A 427 -6.91 23.58 4.15
N ALA A 428 -7.78 23.12 3.25
CA ALA A 428 -8.09 23.89 2.06
C ALA A 428 -8.58 25.27 2.53
N GLU A 429 -7.98 26.36 2.02
CA GLU A 429 -8.44 27.70 2.35
C GLU A 429 -9.92 27.85 1.99
N VAL A 430 -10.76 27.95 3.01
CA VAL A 430 -12.18 28.22 2.89
C VAL A 430 -12.30 29.71 2.59
N THR A 431 -12.27 30.15 1.31
CA THR A 431 -12.86 31.43 0.81
C THR A 431 -12.57 31.82 -0.66
N GLU A 432 -12.32 30.90 -1.60
CA GLU A 432 -12.19 31.29 -3.03
C GLU A 432 -13.24 30.66 -3.99
N TRP A 433 -14.37 30.15 -3.49
CA TRP A 433 -15.37 29.55 -4.39
C TRP A 433 -15.92 30.56 -5.41
N GLU A 434 -16.06 31.84 -5.06
CA GLU A 434 -16.56 32.90 -5.94
C GLU A 434 -15.61 33.14 -7.11
N LYS A 435 -14.33 33.36 -6.81
CA LYS A 435 -13.28 33.57 -7.81
C LYS A 435 -13.10 32.36 -8.72
N ARG A 436 -13.20 31.14 -8.16
CA ARG A 436 -13.17 29.90 -8.96
C ARG A 436 -14.41 29.75 -9.83
N LEU A 437 -15.58 30.14 -9.34
CA LEU A 437 -16.82 30.12 -10.12
C LEU A 437 -16.76 31.14 -11.26
N GLU A 438 -16.20 32.33 -11.03
CA GLU A 438 -15.94 33.33 -12.08
C GLU A 438 -14.97 32.80 -13.15
N GLN A 439 -13.86 32.16 -12.75
CA GLN A 439 -12.93 31.52 -13.68
C GLN A 439 -13.59 30.39 -14.48
N LEU A 440 -14.38 29.53 -13.82
CA LEU A 440 -15.10 28.45 -14.50
C LEU A 440 -16.11 29.01 -15.49
N LYS A 441 -16.82 30.07 -15.12
CA LYS A 441 -17.79 30.73 -15.99
C LYS A 441 -17.16 31.21 -17.32
N GLU A 442 -15.93 31.73 -17.31
CA GLU A 442 -15.21 32.11 -18.53
C GLU A 442 -15.04 30.95 -19.52
N THR A 443 -15.02 29.71 -19.01
CA THR A 443 -14.90 28.50 -19.83
C THR A 443 -16.22 28.01 -20.42
N LYS A 444 -17.34 28.71 -20.15
CA LYS A 444 -18.71 28.37 -20.58
C LYS A 444 -19.06 26.91 -20.23
N PRO A 445 -19.14 26.57 -18.93
CA PRO A 445 -19.40 25.20 -18.50
C PRO A 445 -20.85 24.82 -18.82
N ILE A 446 -21.08 23.53 -19.01
CA ILE A 446 -22.44 22.96 -18.97
C ILE A 446 -22.84 22.85 -17.50
N ILE A 447 -23.99 23.41 -17.14
CA ILE A 447 -24.47 23.46 -15.76
C ILE A 447 -25.59 22.45 -15.62
N ILE A 448 -25.48 21.53 -14.67
CA ILE A 448 -26.49 20.50 -14.43
C ILE A 448 -26.93 20.58 -12.97
N GLY A 449 -28.19 20.95 -12.75
CA GLY A 449 -28.82 20.90 -11.42
C GLY A 449 -29.26 19.48 -11.11
N LEU A 450 -28.77 18.93 -10.00
CA LEU A 450 -29.09 17.58 -9.56
C LEU A 450 -30.36 17.56 -8.70
N GLY A 451 -31.00 16.40 -8.63
CA GLY A 451 -32.14 16.14 -7.74
C GLY A 451 -33.43 15.76 -8.45
N THR A 452 -34.46 15.43 -7.67
CA THR A 452 -35.83 15.15 -8.18
C THR A 452 -36.88 15.87 -7.32
N LYS A 453 -38.07 16.13 -7.87
CA LYS A 453 -39.15 16.84 -7.15
C LYS A 453 -39.61 16.17 -5.85
N ASN A 454 -39.26 14.88 -5.65
CA ASN A 454 -39.79 14.00 -4.62
C ASN A 454 -38.74 13.52 -3.58
N TYR A 455 -37.51 14.06 -3.57
CA TYR A 455 -36.48 13.70 -2.58
C TYR A 455 -35.93 14.96 -1.86
N GLY A 456 -35.58 14.78 -0.59
CA GLY A 456 -35.66 15.80 0.46
C GLY A 456 -34.39 16.54 0.88
N ASP A 457 -33.63 17.11 -0.04
CA ASP A 457 -32.54 18.05 0.23
C ASP A 457 -32.80 19.43 -0.39
N ASP A 458 -33.87 20.04 0.11
CA ASP A 458 -34.18 21.47 -0.07
C ASP A 458 -34.29 21.95 -1.53
N ARG A 459 -34.24 21.04 -2.52
CA ARG A 459 -34.40 21.31 -3.96
C ARG A 459 -33.40 22.33 -4.50
N ALA A 460 -32.22 22.42 -3.89
CA ALA A 460 -31.23 23.46 -4.21
C ALA A 460 -30.72 23.35 -5.66
N GLY A 461 -30.34 22.14 -6.10
CA GLY A 461 -29.88 21.89 -7.47
C GLY A 461 -30.93 22.21 -8.53
N LEU A 462 -32.14 21.66 -8.38
CA LEU A 462 -33.28 21.91 -9.27
C LEU A 462 -33.64 23.40 -9.38
N THR A 463 -33.83 24.06 -8.22
CA THR A 463 -34.29 25.45 -8.20
C THR A 463 -33.26 26.39 -8.82
N LEU A 464 -31.97 26.12 -8.59
CA LEU A 464 -30.90 26.92 -9.17
C LEU A 464 -30.86 26.76 -10.70
N ALA A 465 -30.94 25.53 -11.22
CA ALA A 465 -30.97 25.28 -12.66
C ALA A 465 -32.21 25.90 -13.32
N GLU A 466 -33.40 25.80 -12.71
CA GLU A 466 -34.62 26.47 -13.19
C GLU A 466 -34.47 28.00 -13.24
N ARG A 467 -33.85 28.60 -12.22
CA ARG A 467 -33.59 30.05 -12.17
C ARG A 467 -32.56 30.50 -13.22
N LEU A 468 -31.53 29.70 -13.48
CA LEU A 468 -30.57 29.98 -14.55
C LEU A 468 -31.24 29.92 -15.93
N LYS A 469 -32.10 28.93 -16.16
CA LYS A 469 -32.90 28.84 -17.40
C LYS A 469 -33.84 30.04 -17.56
N ALA A 470 -34.58 30.41 -16.51
CA ALA A 470 -35.46 31.58 -16.52
C ALA A 470 -34.70 32.90 -16.76
N ALA A 471 -33.42 32.93 -16.41
CA ALA A 471 -32.52 34.04 -16.67
C ALA A 471 -31.88 34.03 -18.08
N GLY A 472 -32.22 33.06 -18.93
CA GLY A 472 -31.73 32.97 -20.31
C GLY A 472 -30.40 32.23 -20.48
N HIS A 473 -29.93 31.47 -19.47
CA HIS A 473 -28.69 30.69 -19.59
C HIS A 473 -28.96 29.41 -20.40
N ALA A 474 -28.53 29.37 -21.67
CA ALA A 474 -28.85 28.28 -22.60
C ALA A 474 -28.21 26.92 -22.25
N ASP A 475 -27.06 26.92 -21.55
CA ASP A 475 -26.32 25.71 -21.17
C ASP A 475 -26.66 25.19 -19.75
N ALA A 476 -27.85 25.52 -19.22
CA ALA A 476 -28.33 25.01 -17.93
C ALA A 476 -29.36 23.90 -18.14
N TYR A 477 -29.15 22.76 -17.48
CA TYR A 477 -29.97 21.55 -17.62
C TYR A 477 -30.36 20.98 -16.25
N LEU A 478 -31.45 20.21 -16.23
CA LEU A 478 -31.81 19.36 -15.10
C LEU A 478 -31.25 17.96 -15.35
N GLU A 479 -30.90 17.25 -14.28
CA GLU A 479 -30.40 15.88 -14.35
C GLU A 479 -31.30 14.97 -15.22
N GLU A 480 -32.62 15.06 -15.06
CA GLU A 480 -33.61 14.25 -15.80
C GLU A 480 -33.64 14.52 -17.32
N GLU A 481 -33.14 15.67 -17.77
CA GLU A 481 -33.12 16.03 -19.19
C GLU A 481 -31.93 15.44 -19.94
N VAL A 482 -30.87 15.09 -19.22
CA VAL A 482 -29.58 14.66 -19.81
C VAL A 482 -29.24 13.21 -19.50
N ILE A 483 -29.94 12.61 -18.54
CA ILE A 483 -29.72 11.22 -18.13
C ILE A 483 -30.18 10.28 -19.26
N ASN A 484 -29.27 9.44 -19.75
CA ASN A 484 -29.46 8.55 -20.91
C ASN A 484 -29.60 9.23 -22.29
N ASP A 485 -29.23 10.51 -22.45
CA ASP A 485 -29.17 11.17 -23.76
C ASP A 485 -27.75 11.10 -24.35
N GLU A 486 -27.44 10.03 -25.08
CA GLU A 486 -26.13 9.84 -25.71
C GLU A 486 -25.77 10.96 -26.71
N ALA A 487 -26.77 11.54 -27.39
CA ALA A 487 -26.55 12.62 -28.33
C ALA A 487 -26.09 13.88 -27.59
N PHE A 488 -26.74 14.22 -26.48
CA PHE A 488 -26.30 15.30 -25.60
C PHE A 488 -24.85 15.12 -25.16
N TRP A 489 -24.50 13.96 -24.58
CA TRP A 489 -23.15 13.70 -24.07
C TRP A 489 -22.06 13.76 -25.14
N SER A 490 -22.39 13.39 -26.38
CA SER A 490 -21.47 13.54 -27.52
C SER A 490 -21.25 15.00 -27.92
N THR A 491 -22.27 15.86 -27.79
CA THR A 491 -22.17 17.29 -28.18
C THR A 491 -21.44 18.15 -27.16
N VAL A 492 -21.41 17.73 -25.89
CA VAL A 492 -20.78 18.48 -24.80
C VAL A 492 -19.37 17.97 -24.44
N GLU A 493 -18.86 17.00 -25.20
CA GLU A 493 -17.56 16.38 -24.94
C GLU A 493 -16.42 17.41 -24.94
N GLY A 494 -15.63 17.40 -23.87
CA GLY A 494 -14.49 18.30 -23.70
C GLY A 494 -14.81 19.67 -23.09
N ARG A 495 -16.09 20.04 -22.94
CA ARG A 495 -16.52 21.22 -22.16
C ARG A 495 -16.50 20.90 -20.66
N PRO A 496 -16.16 21.87 -19.79
CA PRO A 496 -16.27 21.67 -18.34
C PRO A 496 -17.71 21.47 -17.88
N LEU A 497 -17.91 20.60 -16.89
CA LEU A 497 -19.21 20.34 -16.29
C LEU A 497 -19.26 20.97 -14.89
N LEU A 498 -20.36 21.63 -14.55
CA LEU A 498 -20.64 22.14 -13.22
C LEU A 498 -21.92 21.50 -12.69
N LEU A 499 -21.76 20.54 -11.80
CA LEU A 499 -22.85 19.89 -11.09
C LEU A 499 -23.20 20.71 -9.85
N ILE A 500 -24.50 20.89 -9.61
CA ILE A 500 -24.98 21.75 -8.54
C ILE A 500 -26.01 21.00 -7.72
N ASP A 501 -25.78 20.93 -6.40
CA ASP A 501 -26.75 20.34 -5.48
C ASP A 501 -26.55 20.82 -4.03
N ALA A 502 -27.47 20.41 -3.15
CA ALA A 502 -27.25 20.42 -1.72
C ALA A 502 -26.12 19.46 -1.34
N LEU A 503 -25.24 19.89 -0.42
CA LEU A 503 -24.15 19.07 0.10
C LEU A 503 -24.01 19.31 1.59
N ASN A 504 -24.23 18.27 2.39
CA ASN A 504 -23.97 18.34 3.82
C ASN A 504 -22.49 18.08 4.12
N PHE A 505 -21.73 19.16 4.31
CA PHE A 505 -20.31 19.15 4.66
C PHE A 505 -20.04 19.70 6.08
N GLY A 506 -21.08 19.79 6.92
CA GLY A 506 -20.96 20.24 8.32
C GLY A 506 -20.73 21.75 8.49
N GLY A 507 -20.98 22.54 7.45
CA GLY A 507 -20.86 24.00 7.47
C GLY A 507 -22.08 24.71 8.06
N ALA A 508 -22.06 26.04 8.04
CA ALA A 508 -23.25 26.84 8.34
C ALA A 508 -24.27 26.74 7.19
N SER A 509 -25.57 26.78 7.49
CA SER A 509 -26.61 26.72 6.45
C SER A 509 -26.43 27.84 5.42
N GLY A 510 -26.54 27.50 4.13
CA GLY A 510 -26.29 28.40 3.01
C GLY A 510 -24.81 28.54 2.64
N GLN A 511 -23.86 27.98 3.40
CA GLN A 511 -22.46 28.01 3.02
C GLN A 511 -22.24 27.29 1.68
N ILE A 512 -21.44 27.88 0.80
CA ILE A 512 -21.16 27.35 -0.54
C ILE A 512 -19.74 26.80 -0.59
N THR A 513 -19.57 25.67 -1.29
CA THR A 513 -18.27 25.10 -1.60
C THR A 513 -18.20 24.71 -3.07
N LEU A 514 -17.02 24.87 -3.67
CA LEU A 514 -16.76 24.51 -5.07
C LEU A 514 -15.50 23.66 -5.13
N MET A 515 -15.64 22.42 -5.59
CA MET A 515 -14.53 21.47 -5.67
C MET A 515 -14.62 20.59 -6.92
N PRO A 516 -13.52 20.01 -7.39
CA PRO A 516 -13.56 18.99 -8.44
C PRO A 516 -14.49 17.83 -8.05
N LEU A 517 -15.31 17.34 -8.99
CA LEU A 517 -16.28 16.28 -8.75
C LEU A 517 -15.63 15.01 -8.17
N VAL A 518 -14.41 14.69 -8.63
CA VAL A 518 -13.62 13.54 -8.17
C VAL A 518 -13.37 13.58 -6.65
N GLN A 519 -13.24 14.77 -6.06
CA GLN A 519 -13.04 14.92 -4.61
C GLN A 519 -14.32 14.65 -3.81
N VAL A 520 -15.49 14.99 -4.37
CA VAL A 520 -16.80 14.75 -3.74
C VAL A 520 -17.11 13.26 -3.67
N LEU A 521 -16.81 12.52 -4.75
CA LEU A 521 -16.99 11.07 -4.84
C LEU A 521 -16.16 10.29 -3.82
N TRP A 522 -15.10 10.90 -3.27
CA TRP A 522 -14.19 10.24 -2.32
C TRP A 522 -14.40 10.64 -0.85
N ASN A 523 -14.98 11.82 -0.57
CA ASN A 523 -14.92 12.42 0.77
C ASN A 523 -16.27 12.79 1.43
N SER A 524 -17.41 12.61 0.76
CA SER A 524 -18.69 13.10 1.31
C SER A 524 -19.83 12.10 1.21
N SER A 525 -20.66 12.05 2.26
CA SER A 525 -22.01 11.53 2.17
C SER A 525 -22.86 12.56 1.45
N LEU A 526 -22.87 12.50 0.11
CA LEU A 526 -23.84 13.23 -0.71
C LEU A 526 -25.24 12.90 -0.20
N THR A 527 -26.03 13.95 0.04
CA THR A 527 -27.39 13.84 0.57
C THR A 527 -28.32 13.18 -0.44
N HIS A 528 -27.99 13.34 -1.73
CA HIS A 528 -28.69 12.70 -2.82
C HIS A 528 -27.98 11.42 -3.30
N ARG A 529 -28.70 10.29 -3.23
CA ARG A 529 -28.25 8.93 -3.57
C ARG A 529 -28.42 8.58 -5.06
N LEU A 530 -28.39 9.57 -5.96
CA LEU A 530 -28.71 9.41 -7.38
C LEU A 530 -27.58 9.78 -8.34
N LEU A 531 -26.33 9.88 -7.87
CA LEU A 531 -25.18 10.08 -8.77
C LEU A 531 -24.90 8.87 -9.69
N THR A 532 -25.48 7.69 -9.47
CA THR A 532 -25.10 6.47 -10.20
C THR A 532 -25.40 6.51 -11.70
N PRO A 533 -26.64 6.81 -12.18
CA PRO A 533 -26.93 6.74 -13.62
C PRO A 533 -26.35 7.93 -14.40
N LEU A 534 -26.17 9.09 -13.75
CA LEU A 534 -25.45 10.21 -14.35
C LEU A 534 -23.95 9.90 -14.48
N LEU A 535 -23.31 9.34 -13.44
CA LEU A 535 -21.90 8.93 -13.49
C LEU A 535 -21.66 7.86 -14.57
N ASP A 536 -22.59 6.95 -14.79
CA ASP A 536 -22.51 5.94 -15.86
C ASP A 536 -22.46 6.57 -17.26
N SER A 537 -23.01 7.78 -17.42
CA SER A 537 -22.99 8.55 -18.67
C SER A 537 -21.72 9.40 -18.84
N LEU A 538 -20.87 9.53 -17.81
CA LEU A 538 -19.68 10.38 -17.83
C LEU A 538 -18.43 9.60 -18.25
N SER A 539 -17.80 10.03 -19.35
CA SER A 539 -16.48 9.54 -19.75
C SER A 539 -15.37 10.03 -18.80
N LEU A 540 -14.21 9.39 -18.86
CA LEU A 540 -13.02 9.84 -18.14
C LEU A 540 -12.62 11.29 -18.51
N ALA A 541 -12.91 11.72 -19.75
CA ALA A 541 -12.65 13.08 -20.20
C ALA A 541 -13.59 14.09 -19.52
N HIS A 542 -14.87 13.72 -19.31
CA HIS A 542 -15.82 14.52 -18.56
C HIS A 542 -15.42 14.64 -17.09
N LEU A 543 -15.06 13.54 -16.43
CA LEU A 543 -14.70 13.52 -15.01
C LEU A 543 -13.51 14.43 -14.67
N LYS A 544 -12.51 14.53 -15.56
CA LYS A 544 -11.33 15.39 -15.37
C LYS A 544 -11.65 16.89 -15.39
N LYS A 545 -12.77 17.28 -15.99
CA LYS A 545 -13.21 18.67 -16.15
C LYS A 545 -14.55 18.93 -15.45
N ALA A 546 -14.97 18.03 -14.56
CA ALA A 546 -16.21 18.15 -13.81
C ALA A 546 -15.96 18.74 -12.41
N TYR A 547 -16.80 19.70 -12.04
CA TYR A 547 -16.79 20.39 -10.77
C TYR A 547 -18.16 20.22 -10.10
N PHE A 548 -18.17 20.29 -8.79
CA PHE A 548 -19.35 20.21 -7.96
C PHE A 548 -19.44 21.47 -7.09
N LEU A 549 -20.54 22.19 -7.22
CA LEU A 549 -20.90 23.34 -6.42
C LEU A 549 -21.94 22.91 -5.39
N GLY A 550 -21.50 22.71 -4.15
CA GLY A 550 -22.34 22.27 -3.05
C GLY A 550 -22.84 23.43 -2.20
N ILE A 551 -24.14 23.44 -1.87
CA ILE A 551 -24.73 24.38 -0.91
C ILE A 551 -25.09 23.62 0.37
N GLN A 552 -24.62 24.10 1.53
CA GLN A 552 -24.92 23.47 2.82
C GLN A 552 -26.42 23.62 3.16
N PRO A 553 -27.17 22.52 3.25
CA PRO A 553 -28.59 22.57 3.56
C PRO A 553 -28.83 22.94 5.02
N GLN A 554 -29.99 23.55 5.32
CA GLN A 554 -30.42 23.76 6.72
C GLN A 554 -30.97 22.48 7.36
N THR A 555 -31.61 21.64 6.56
CA THR A 555 -32.27 20.40 6.98
C THR A 555 -32.21 19.40 5.84
N LEU A 556 -32.07 18.12 6.17
CA LEU A 556 -32.10 17.00 5.21
C LEU A 556 -33.50 16.37 5.09
N ARG A 557 -34.53 17.10 5.51
CA ARG A 557 -35.92 16.66 5.47
C ARG A 557 -36.64 17.40 4.35
N GLU A 558 -37.58 16.72 3.71
CA GLU A 558 -38.46 17.33 2.71
C GLU A 558 -39.12 18.62 3.24
N GLY A 559 -38.98 19.71 2.49
CA GLY A 559 -39.48 21.02 2.86
C GLY A 559 -39.17 22.09 1.81
N GLU A 560 -39.69 23.30 2.02
CA GLU A 560 -39.37 24.47 1.18
C GLU A 560 -37.92 24.92 1.39
N LEU A 561 -37.36 25.60 0.38
CA LEU A 561 -36.03 26.20 0.45
C LEU A 561 -35.90 27.09 1.68
N SER A 562 -34.84 26.87 2.46
CA SER A 562 -34.54 27.78 3.56
C SER A 562 -34.10 29.15 3.04
N LYS A 563 -34.31 30.19 3.85
CA LYS A 563 -33.87 31.54 3.53
C LYS A 563 -32.35 31.61 3.23
N PRO A 564 -31.45 31.02 4.04
CA PRO A 564 -30.00 31.04 3.76
C PRO A 564 -29.64 30.34 2.44
N VAL A 565 -30.27 29.22 2.11
CA VAL A 565 -30.01 28.50 0.86
C VAL A 565 -30.54 29.30 -0.33
N THR A 566 -31.70 29.94 -0.20
CA THR A 566 -32.27 30.82 -1.23
C THR A 566 -31.35 32.01 -1.54
N GLU A 567 -30.80 32.67 -0.52
CA GLU A 567 -29.85 33.78 -0.68
C GLU A 567 -28.59 33.34 -1.41
N SER A 568 -28.07 32.15 -1.09
CA SER A 568 -26.92 31.54 -1.76
C SER A 568 -27.20 31.19 -3.21
N ILE A 569 -28.39 30.67 -3.52
CA ILE A 569 -28.82 30.41 -4.90
C ILE A 569 -28.85 31.72 -5.70
N GLU A 570 -29.43 32.80 -5.17
CA GLU A 570 -29.45 34.09 -5.86
C GLU A 570 -28.05 34.62 -6.15
N LYS A 571 -27.13 34.48 -5.18
CA LYS A 571 -25.74 34.89 -5.34
C LYS A 571 -25.04 34.14 -6.48
N ILE A 572 -25.20 32.81 -6.52
CA ILE A 572 -24.63 31.97 -7.60
C ILE A 572 -25.23 32.35 -8.96
N VAL A 573 -26.55 32.53 -9.00
CA VAL A 573 -27.27 32.93 -10.21
C VAL A 573 -26.79 34.30 -10.69
N GLU A 574 -26.55 35.27 -9.82
CA GLU A 574 -26.00 36.58 -10.21
C GLU A 574 -24.59 36.46 -10.82
N ILE A 575 -23.72 35.63 -10.23
CA ILE A 575 -22.37 35.39 -10.76
C ILE A 575 -22.45 34.76 -12.15
N LEU A 576 -23.31 33.76 -12.34
CA LEU A 576 -23.44 33.03 -13.61
C LEU A 576 -24.26 33.76 -14.68
N LYS A 577 -25.08 34.76 -14.31
CA LYS A 577 -25.90 35.59 -15.23
C LYS A 577 -25.09 36.60 -16.06
N LYS A 578 -23.99 37.13 -15.51
CA LYS A 578 -23.18 38.21 -16.15
C LYS A 578 -22.32 37.70 -17.32
#